data_AF-A0A7X2MWX1-F1
#
_entry.id   AF-A0A7X2MWX1-F1
#
_cell.length_a   1.000
_cell.length_b   1.000
_cell.length_c   1.000
_cell.angle_alpha   90.00
_cell.angle_beta   90.00
_cell.angle_gamma   90.00
#
_symmetry.space_group_name_H-M   'P 1'
#
loop_
_entity.id
_entity.type
_entity.pdbx_description
1 polymer ?
#
loop_
_entity_poly.entity_id
_entity_poly.type
_entity_poly.pdbx_seq_one_letter_code
_entity_poly.pdbx_strand_id
1 'polypeptide(L)'
;MALIGILIIIIGFALNLNTIAVVISAGIATGLVADMSIFEILNTLGETFIAKREMCLYLLTLPVIGLCERYGLKEKAIMLIKKAKGLSTGKLLTGYLFIREVSSAVSVKDSVKFRMKK
;
A
#
# COMPACT_ATOMS: atom_id res chain seq x y z
N MET A 1 -6.71 17.26 -18.61
CA MET A 1 -6.50 18.22 -17.52
C MET A 1 -6.85 17.59 -16.17
N ALA A 2 -6.13 16.55 -15.73
CA ALA A 2 -6.48 15.78 -14.52
C ALA A 2 -5.78 16.26 -13.23
N LEU A 3 -4.87 17.24 -13.31
CA LEU A 3 -4.07 17.72 -12.17
C LEU A 3 -4.75 18.83 -11.34
N ILE A 4 -5.83 19.44 -11.83
CA ILE A 4 -6.51 20.53 -11.12
C ILE A 4 -7.07 20.06 -9.76
N GLY A 5 -7.55 18.82 -9.67
CA GLY A 5 -7.96 18.22 -8.41
C GLY A 5 -6.86 18.17 -7.37
N ILE A 6 -5.65 17.79 -7.78
CA ILE A 6 -4.48 17.69 -6.91
C ILE A 6 -4.09 19.08 -6.40
N LEU A 7 -4.18 20.11 -7.24
CA LEU A 7 -3.98 21.50 -6.85
C LEU A 7 -4.97 21.96 -5.78
N ILE A 8 -6.26 21.62 -5.92
CA ILE A 8 -7.29 21.93 -4.92
C ILE A 8 -6.99 21.24 -3.59
N ILE A 9 -6.52 19.99 -3.61
CA ILE A 9 -6.13 19.25 -2.41
C ILE A 9 -4.94 19.92 -1.71
N ILE A 10 -3.90 20.29 -2.46
CA ILE A 10 -2.70 20.94 -1.92
C ILE A 10 -3.07 22.27 -1.27
N ILE A 11 -3.87 23.09 -1.94
CA ILE A 11 -4.32 24.39 -1.41
C ILE A 11 -5.23 24.19 -0.19
N GLY A 12 -6.17 23.24 -0.24
CA GLY A 12 -7.08 22.95 0.87
C GLY A 12 -6.37 22.47 2.13
N PHE A 13 -5.33 21.63 1.98
CA PHE A 13 -4.47 21.22 3.09
C PHE A 13 -3.56 22.34 3.58
N ALA A 14 -3.00 23.16 2.68
CA ALA A 14 -2.18 24.32 3.07
C ALA A 14 -2.96 25.31 3.94
N LEU A 15 -4.27 25.46 3.68
CA LEU A 15 -5.19 26.29 4.46
C LEU A 15 -5.73 25.60 5.72
N ASN A 16 -5.27 24.38 6.05
CA ASN A 16 -5.73 23.57 7.19
C ASN A 16 -7.27 23.41 7.26
N LEU A 17 -7.93 23.35 6.11
CA LEU A 17 -9.37 23.09 6.03
C LEU A 17 -9.68 21.64 6.40
N ASN A 18 -10.94 21.35 6.74
CA ASN A 18 -11.37 19.99 7.04
C ASN A 18 -11.05 19.05 5.87
N THR A 19 -10.19 18.06 6.13
CA THR A 19 -9.71 17.06 5.17
C THR A 19 -10.84 16.42 4.36
N ILE A 20 -11.95 16.07 5.00
CA ILE A 20 -13.06 15.39 4.33
C ILE A 20 -13.72 16.32 3.32
N ALA A 21 -13.93 17.60 3.67
CA ALA A 21 -14.54 18.58 2.78
C ALA A 21 -13.62 18.91 1.58
N VAL A 22 -12.31 19.01 1.82
CA VAL A 22 -11.32 19.26 0.76
C VAL A 22 -11.28 18.11 -0.24
N VAL A 23 -11.27 16.86 0.22
CA VAL A 23 -11.23 15.68 -0.66
C VAL A 23 -12.51 15.55 -1.48
N ILE A 24 -13.68 15.77 -0.89
CA ILE A 24 -14.97 15.70 -1.61
C ILE A 24 -15.05 16.79 -2.69
N SER A 25 -14.71 18.04 -2.35
CA SER A 25 -14.74 19.14 -3.30
C SER A 25 -13.74 18.95 -4.45
N ALA A 26 -12.53 18.47 -4.16
CA ALA A 26 -11.54 18.16 -5.19
C ALA A 26 -11.98 17.01 -6.11
N GLY A 27 -12.62 15.97 -5.57
CA GLY A 27 -13.18 14.87 -6.36
C GLY A 27 -14.27 15.35 -7.33
N ILE A 28 -15.19 16.18 -6.85
CA ILE A 28 -16.25 16.79 -7.68
C ILE A 28 -15.62 17.68 -8.77
N ALA A 29 -14.68 18.55 -8.41
CA ALA A 29 -14.00 19.42 -9.37
C ALA A 29 -13.21 18.63 -10.43
N THR A 30 -12.58 17.52 -10.05
CA THR A 30 -11.85 16.65 -10.99
C THR A 30 -12.80 15.94 -11.95
N GLY A 31 -13.92 15.42 -11.44
CA GLY A 31 -14.94 14.78 -12.27
C GLY A 31 -15.58 15.73 -13.28
N LEU A 32 -15.88 16.96 -12.85
CA LEU A 32 -16.39 18.04 -13.72
C LEU A 32 -15.39 18.43 -14.81
N VAL A 33 -14.10 18.60 -14.47
CA VAL A 33 -13.06 18.96 -15.44
C VAL A 33 -12.78 17.82 -16.44
N ALA A 34 -13.09 16.57 -16.06
CA ALA A 34 -12.98 15.42 -16.93
C ALA A 34 -14.20 15.23 -17.85
N ASP A 35 -15.23 16.07 -17.74
CA ASP A 35 -16.52 15.96 -18.47
C ASP A 35 -17.21 14.60 -18.28
N MET A 36 -16.93 13.95 -17.14
CA MET A 36 -17.44 12.61 -16.84
C MET A 36 -18.78 12.70 -16.12
N SER A 37 -19.73 11.87 -16.54
CA SER A 37 -20.98 11.72 -15.79
C SER A 37 -20.74 11.07 -14.42
N ILE A 38 -21.65 11.28 -13.45
CA ILE A 38 -21.50 10.71 -12.09
C ILE A 38 -21.33 9.18 -12.10
N PHE A 39 -22.01 8.50 -13.03
CA PHE A 39 -21.91 7.05 -13.21
C PHE A 39 -20.55 6.62 -13.74
N GLU A 40 -20.00 7.38 -14.68
CA GLU A 40 -18.71 7.11 -15.28
C GLU A 40 -17.57 7.34 -14.28
N ILE A 41 -17.67 8.40 -13.46
CA ILE A 41 -16.76 8.64 -12.33
C ILE A 41 -16.76 7.43 -11.39
N LEU A 42 -17.95 6.94 -11.02
CA LEU A 42 -18.07 5.81 -10.10
C LEU A 42 -17.51 4.51 -10.69
N ASN A 43 -17.72 4.29 -12.00
CA ASN A 43 -17.20 3.11 -12.70
C ASN A 43 -15.67 3.16 -12.82
N THR A 44 -15.10 4.30 -13.24
CA THR A 44 -13.65 4.49 -13.33
C THR A 44 -12.98 4.39 -11.97
N LEU A 45 -13.59 4.94 -10.91
CA LEU A 45 -13.11 4.74 -9.54
C LEU A 45 -13.09 3.25 -9.18
N GLY A 46 -14.19 2.52 -9.41
CA GLY A 46 -14.28 1.09 -9.14
C GLY A 46 -13.22 0.26 -9.87
N GLU A 47 -13.09 0.46 -11.18
CA GLU A 47 -12.07 -0.23 -12.00
C GLU A 47 -10.65 0.11 -11.52
N THR A 48 -10.39 1.37 -11.21
CA THR A 48 -9.08 1.81 -10.69
C THR A 48 -8.79 1.21 -9.32
N PHE A 49 -9.79 1.11 -8.44
CA PHE A 49 -9.67 0.48 -7.13
C PHE A 49 -9.31 -1.00 -7.26
N ILE A 50 -9.97 -1.74 -8.15
CA ILE A 50 -9.67 -3.15 -8.40
C ILE A 50 -8.27 -3.29 -9.01
N ALA A 51 -7.92 -2.45 -9.98
CA ALA A 51 -6.61 -2.46 -10.63
C ALA A 51 -5.46 -2.09 -9.68
N LYS A 52 -5.72 -1.25 -8.66
CA LYS A 52 -4.74 -0.79 -7.67
C LYS A 52 -4.97 -1.39 -6.28
N ARG A 53 -5.62 -2.55 -6.19
CA ARG A 53 -5.90 -3.26 -4.93
C ARG A 53 -4.65 -3.46 -4.06
N GLU A 54 -3.48 -3.63 -4.67
CA GLU A 54 -2.21 -3.78 -3.96
C GLU A 54 -1.90 -2.58 -3.04
N MET A 55 -2.24 -1.37 -3.48
CA MET A 55 -2.08 -0.17 -2.66
C MET A 55 -3.11 -0.12 -1.52
N CYS A 56 -4.33 -0.60 -1.76
CA CYS A 56 -5.39 -0.67 -0.74
C CYS A 56 -5.10 -1.74 0.33
N LEU A 57 -4.39 -2.83 -0.01
CA LEU A 57 -4.01 -3.87 0.94
C LEU A 57 -3.13 -3.34 2.10
N TYR A 58 -2.40 -2.23 1.90
CA TYR A 58 -1.66 -1.58 3.00
C TYR A 58 -2.59 -1.11 4.12
N LEU A 59 -3.78 -0.60 3.78
CA LEU A 59 -4.76 -0.15 4.77
C LEU A 59 -5.32 -1.33 5.58
N LEU A 60 -5.50 -2.50 4.95
CA LEU A 60 -5.86 -3.75 5.64
C LEU A 60 -4.73 -4.33 6.47
N THR A 61 -3.48 -4.01 6.15
CA THR A 61 -2.32 -4.54 6.89
C THR A 61 -2.29 -4.00 8.33
N LEU A 62 -2.69 -2.74 8.55
CA LEU A 62 -2.74 -2.13 9.88
C LEU A 62 -3.64 -2.88 10.89
N PRO A 63 -4.93 -3.15 10.61
CA PRO A 63 -5.78 -3.92 11.52
C PRO A 63 -5.31 -5.36 11.69
N VAL A 64 -4.73 -5.97 10.64
CA VAL A 64 -4.12 -7.31 10.74
C VAL A 64 -2.95 -7.30 11.73
N ILE A 65 -2.05 -6.33 11.64
CA ILE A 65 -0.94 -6.16 12.60
C ILE A 65 -1.50 -5.94 14.01
N GLY A 66 -2.49 -5.05 14.17
CA GLY A 66 -3.09 -4.76 15.47
C GLY A 66 -3.75 -6.00 16.10
N LEU A 67 -4.39 -6.86 15.30
CA LEU A 67 -4.90 -8.15 15.76
C LEU A 67 -3.76 -9.06 16.21
N CYS A 68 -2.74 -9.25 15.37
CA CYS A 68 -1.60 -10.10 15.69
C CYS A 68 -0.88 -9.64 16.96
N GLU A 69 -0.66 -8.35 17.14
CA GLU A 69 -0.09 -7.78 18.37
C GLU A 69 -0.97 -8.06 19.59
N ARG A 70 -2.30 -7.89 19.47
CA ARG A 70 -3.25 -8.24 20.55
C ARG A 70 -3.21 -9.72 20.92
N TYR A 71 -2.92 -10.62 19.97
CA TYR A 71 -2.74 -12.06 20.22
C TYR A 71 -1.32 -12.43 20.71
N GLY A 72 -0.50 -11.44 21.06
CA GLY A 72 0.80 -11.66 21.68
C GLY A 72 1.93 -11.99 20.71
N LEU A 73 1.83 -11.51 19.45
CA LEU A 73 2.89 -11.70 18.45
C LEU A 73 4.23 -11.15 18.95
N LYS A 74 4.21 -10.02 19.67
CA LYS A 74 5.40 -9.40 20.25
C LYS A 74 6.05 -10.30 21.31
N GLU A 75 5.27 -10.88 22.20
CA GLU A 75 5.72 -11.77 23.28
C GLU A 75 6.36 -13.04 22.70
N LYS A 76 5.73 -13.63 21.67
CA LYS A 76 6.28 -14.78 20.95
C LYS A 76 7.58 -14.43 20.22
N ALA A 77 7.66 -13.27 19.58
CA ALA A 77 8.89 -12.81 18.93
C ALA A 77 10.04 -12.65 19.94
N ILE A 78 9.78 -12.03 21.10
CA ILE A 78 10.77 -11.87 22.17
C ILE A 78 11.25 -13.23 22.70
N MET A 79 10.34 -14.20 22.89
CA MET A 79 10.70 -15.56 23.31
C MET A 79 11.63 -16.24 22.29
N LEU A 80 11.33 -16.12 21.00
CA LEU A 80 12.14 -16.70 19.93
C LEU A 80 13.52 -16.06 19.85
N ILE A 81 13.61 -14.73 19.97
CA ILE A 81 14.88 -14.01 20.01
C ILE A 81 15.71 -14.46 21.22
N LYS A 82 15.10 -14.62 22.40
CA LYS A 82 15.79 -15.13 23.60
C LYS A 82 16.34 -16.55 23.41
N LYS A 83 15.63 -17.42 22.68
CA LYS A 83 16.11 -18.77 22.33
C LYS A 83 17.27 -18.73 21.32
N ALA A 84 17.31 -17.73 20.45
CA ALA A 84 18.34 -17.54 19.44
C ALA A 84 19.64 -16.87 19.97
N LYS A 85 19.84 -16.82 21.30
CA LYS A 85 20.94 -16.10 22.00
C LYS A 85 22.38 -16.37 21.52
N GLY A 86 22.61 -17.42 20.73
CA GLY A 86 23.92 -17.77 20.16
C GLY A 86 24.17 -17.26 18.72
N LEU A 87 23.18 -16.65 18.08
CA LEU A 87 23.32 -16.06 16.74
C LEU A 87 23.75 -14.60 16.87
N SER A 88 24.91 -14.26 16.30
CA SER A 88 25.29 -12.85 16.15
C SER A 88 24.33 -12.15 15.19
N THR A 89 24.13 -10.84 15.37
CA THR A 89 23.29 -10.01 14.48
C THR A 89 23.66 -10.22 13.02
N GLY A 90 24.96 -10.35 12.72
CA GLY A 90 25.45 -10.61 11.36
C GLY A 90 24.99 -11.94 10.75
N LYS A 91 24.97 -13.03 11.53
CA LYS A 91 24.48 -14.34 11.05
C LYS A 91 22.97 -14.33 10.79
N LEU A 92 22.20 -13.67 11.67
CA LEU A 92 20.77 -13.47 11.51
C LEU A 92 20.45 -12.63 10.26
N LEU A 93 21.15 -11.51 10.07
CA LEU A 93 20.94 -10.62 8.94
C LEU A 93 21.33 -11.30 7.61
N THR A 94 22.43 -12.06 7.61
CA THR A 94 22.88 -12.83 6.43
C THR A 94 21.83 -13.87 6.04
N GLY A 95 21.29 -14.63 7.00
CA GLY A 95 20.23 -15.60 6.72
C GLY A 95 18.95 -14.95 6.19
N TYR A 96 18.55 -13.82 6.76
CA TYR A 96 17.40 -13.04 6.26
C TYR A 96 17.62 -12.54 4.84
N LEU A 97 18.78 -11.93 4.56
CA LEU A 97 19.12 -11.43 3.23
C LEU A 97 19.17 -12.55 2.19
N PHE A 98 19.74 -13.71 2.55
CA PHE A 98 19.77 -14.87 1.69
C PHE A 98 18.37 -15.35 1.30
N ILE A 99 17.46 -15.51 2.28
CA ILE A 99 16.06 -15.88 2.01
C ILE A 99 15.39 -14.82 1.14
N ARG A 100 15.59 -13.53 1.44
CA ARG A 100 15.01 -12.41 0.69
C ARG A 100 15.49 -12.39 -0.77
N GLU A 101 16.78 -12.61 -1.00
CA GLU A 101 17.36 -12.65 -2.35
C GLU A 101 16.84 -13.84 -3.14
N VAL A 102 16.74 -15.02 -2.52
CA VAL A 102 16.14 -16.21 -3.15
C VAL A 102 14.67 -15.96 -3.50
N SER A 103 13.86 -15.42 -2.58
CA SER A 103 12.46 -15.07 -2.85
C SER A 103 12.33 -14.05 -3.98
N SER A 104 13.17 -13.02 -3.99
CA SER A 104 13.19 -12.00 -5.05
C SER A 104 13.57 -12.60 -6.40
N ALA A 105 14.56 -13.49 -6.43
CA ALA A 105 14.98 -14.20 -7.64
C ALA A 105 13.86 -15.11 -8.19
N VAL A 106 13.07 -15.75 -7.31
CA VAL A 106 11.89 -16.55 -7.72
C VAL A 106 10.81 -15.64 -8.30
N SER A 107 10.42 -14.55 -7.63
CA SER A 107 9.39 -13.63 -8.13
C SER A 107 9.75 -12.95 -9.46
N VAL A 108 11.04 -12.63 -9.65
CA VAL A 108 11.52 -12.07 -10.93
C VAL A 108 11.43 -13.10 -12.06
N LYS A 109 11.73 -14.38 -11.81
CA LYS A 109 11.60 -15.45 -12.82
C LYS A 109 10.16 -15.60 -13.31
N ASP A 110 9.18 -15.55 -12.41
CA ASP A 110 7.77 -15.62 -12.79
C ASP A 110 7.32 -14.37 -13.56
N SER A 111 7.82 -13.19 -13.19
CA SER A 111 7.54 -11.93 -13.89
C SER A 111 8.13 -11.86 -15.30
N VAL A 112 9.33 -12.43 -15.52
CA VAL A 112 9.98 -12.49 -16.85
C VAL A 112 9.27 -13.51 -17.77
N LYS A 113 8.82 -14.64 -17.22
CA LYS A 113 8.09 -15.67 -17.98
C LYS A 113 6.73 -15.18 -18.48
N PHE A 114 6.07 -14.29 -17.72
CA PHE A 114 4.81 -13.68 -18.13
C PHE A 114 5.00 -12.63 -19.24
N ARG A 115 6.14 -11.93 -19.27
CA ARG A 115 6.46 -10.92 -20.31
C ARG A 115 6.86 -11.52 -21.67
N MET A 116 7.31 -12.78 -21.70
CA MET A 116 7.64 -13.48 -22.96
C MET A 116 6.46 -14.24 -23.59
N LYS A 117 5.32 -14.33 -22.90
CA LYS A 117 4.10 -15.00 -23.40
C LYS A 117 3.01 -14.02 -23.86
N LYS A 118 3.34 -12.73 -23.92
CA LYS A 118 2.42 -11.67 -24.35
C LYS A 118 2.87 -11.12 -25.70
#